data_AF-A0A7G8IV79-F1
#
_entry.id   AF-A0A7G8IV79-F1
#
_cell.length_a   1.000
_cell.length_b   1.000
_cell.length_c   1.000
_cell.angle_alpha   90.00
_cell.angle_beta   90.00
_cell.angle_gamma   90.00
#
_symmetry.space_group_name_H-M   'P 1'
#
loop_
_entity.id
_entity.type
_entity.pdbx_description
1 polymer ?
#
loop_
_entity_poly.entity_id
_entity_poly.type
_entity_poly.pdbx_seq_one_letter_code
_entity_poly.pdbx_strand_id
1 'polypeptide(L)' 'MESDLSKHLAKILHSSQEYSSEECNGGAVIELLFDLQIMNIESLEDFKKRQSEDAVKDLIQEYLDR' A
#
# COMPACT_ATOMS: atom_id res chain seq x y z
N MET A 1 -12.79 -2.92 2.03
CA MET A 1 -13.26 -1.80 2.88
C MET A 1 -12.37 -0.62 2.53
N GLU A 2 -12.90 0.41 1.89
CA GLU A 2 -12.09 1.48 1.32
C GLU A 2 -11.59 2.40 2.45
N SER A 3 -10.30 2.28 2.80
CA SER A 3 -9.62 3.11 3.80
C SER A 3 -8.67 4.11 3.13
N ASP A 4 -8.33 5.20 3.82
CA ASP A 4 -7.36 6.18 3.31
C ASP A 4 -5.98 5.54 3.06
N LEU A 5 -5.63 4.51 3.83
CA LEU A 5 -4.43 3.71 3.59
C LEU A 5 -4.56 2.92 2.27
N SER A 6 -5.67 2.20 2.05
CA SER A 6 -5.88 1.45 0.80
C SER A 6 -5.80 2.33 -0.44
N LYS A 7 -6.38 3.54 -0.39
CA LYS A 7 -6.29 4.54 -1.46
C LYS A 7 -4.86 5.01 -1.70
N HIS A 8 -4.10 5.18 -0.61
CA HIS A 8 -2.72 5.62 -0.71
C HIS A 8 -1.84 4.54 -1.35
N LEU A 9 -2.00 3.28 -0.92
CA LEU A 9 -1.27 2.14 -1.47
C LEU A 9 -1.62 1.90 -2.93
N ALA A 10 -2.90 1.98 -3.29
CA ALA A 10 -3.32 1.88 -4.69
C ALA A 10 -2.66 2.95 -5.57
N LYS A 11 -2.53 4.19 -5.09
CA LYS A 11 -1.80 5.25 -5.83
C LYS A 11 -0.30 4.97 -5.97
N ILE A 12 0.31 4.34 -4.97
CA ILE A 12 1.72 3.96 -5.03
C ILE A 12 1.91 2.85 -6.08
N LEU A 13 1.07 1.81 -6.03
CA LEU A 13 1.20 0.64 -6.90
C LEU A 13 0.77 0.91 -8.35
N HIS A 14 -0.23 1.76 -8.55
CA HIS A 14 -0.83 2.03 -9.87
C HIS A 14 -0.47 3.43 -10.38
N SER A 15 0.77 3.89 -10.18
CA SER A 15 1.19 5.26 -10.57
C SER A 15 1.13 5.55 -12.08
N SER A 16 0.75 4.59 -12.92
CA SER A 16 0.40 4.81 -14.33
C SER A 16 -0.93 5.57 -14.42
N GLN A 17 -1.05 6.46 -15.41
CA GLN A 17 -2.07 7.53 -15.54
C GLN A 17 -3.56 7.11 -15.53
N GLU A 18 -3.90 5.86 -15.28
CA GLU A 18 -5.27 5.31 -15.32
C GLU A 18 -5.73 4.72 -13.99
N TYR A 19 -5.40 5.39 -12.87
CA TYR A 19 -5.97 5.06 -11.56
C TYR A 19 -7.50 4.94 -11.65
N SER A 20 -8.01 3.74 -11.47
CA SER A 20 -9.44 3.46 -11.36
C SER A 20 -9.80 3.13 -9.92
N SER A 21 -11.02 3.50 -9.48
CA SER A 21 -11.52 3.14 -8.15
C SER A 21 -11.60 1.61 -7.92
N GLU A 22 -11.54 0.80 -8.98
CA GLU A 22 -11.53 -0.66 -8.90
C GLU A 22 -10.14 -1.18 -8.45
N GLU A 23 -9.06 -0.47 -8.78
CA GLU A 23 -7.69 -0.83 -8.39
C GLU A 23 -7.43 -0.67 -6.88
N CYS A 24 -8.21 0.17 -6.19
CA CYS A 24 -8.21 0.24 -4.72
C CYS A 24 -8.51 -1.08 -4.03
N ASN A 25 -9.19 -2.01 -4.72
CA ASN A 25 -9.46 -3.36 -4.25
C ASN A 25 -8.72 -4.41 -5.09
N GLY A 26 -7.69 -4.00 -5.84
CA GLY A 26 -6.82 -4.92 -6.56
C GLY A 26 -6.12 -5.90 -5.61
N GLY A 27 -5.85 -7.11 -6.08
CA GLY A 27 -5.24 -8.17 -5.27
C GLY A 27 -3.94 -7.71 -4.60
N ALA A 28 -3.08 -6.99 -5.33
CA ALA A 28 -1.83 -6.46 -4.80
C ALA A 28 -2.02 -5.45 -3.66
N VAL A 29 -3.03 -4.56 -3.75
CA VAL A 29 -3.33 -3.59 -2.69
C VAL A 29 -3.84 -4.30 -1.44
N ILE A 30 -4.67 -5.33 -1.60
CA ILE A 30 -5.21 -6.13 -0.48
C ILE A 30 -4.10 -6.93 0.19
N GLU A 31 -3.24 -7.59 -0.59
CA GLU A 31 -2.08 -8.33 -0.07
C GLU A 31 -1.14 -7.39 0.70
N LEU A 32 -0.79 -6.24 0.12
CA LEU A 32 0.05 -5.24 0.79
C LEU A 32 -0.58 -4.69 2.08
N LEU A 33 -1.90 -4.51 2.13
CA LEU A 33 -2.59 -4.13 3.36
C LEU A 33 -2.42 -5.18 4.47
N PHE A 34 -2.52 -6.47 4.13
CA PHE A 34 -2.33 -7.53 5.13
C PHE A 34 -0.88 -7.59 5.62
N ASP A 35 0.10 -7.45 4.73
CA ASP A 35 1.51 -7.43 5.12
C ASP A 35 1.83 -6.24 6.04
N LEU A 36 1.28 -5.06 5.73
CA LEU A 36 1.40 -3.88 6.59
C LEU A 36 0.74 -4.08 7.96
N GLN A 37 -0.42 -4.75 8.01
CA GLN A 37 -1.06 -5.11 9.28
C GLN A 37 -0.19 -6.05 10.13
N ILE A 38 0.48 -7.03 9.51
CA ILE A 38 1.44 -7.91 10.21
C ILE A 38 2.60 -7.10 10.79
N MET A 39 2.99 -6.00 10.13
CA MET A 39 4.00 -5.06 10.63
C MET A 39 3.48 -4.08 11.70
N ASN A 40 2.23 -4.19 12.16
CA ASN A 40 1.53 -3.21 13.01
C ASN A 40 1.42 -1.82 12.35
N ILE A 41 1.17 -1.77 11.04
CA ILE A 41 0.87 -0.55 10.29
C ILE A 41 -0.60 -0.64 9.86
N GLU A 42 -1.48 -0.06 10.67
CA GLU A 42 -2.94 -0.19 10.49
C GLU A 42 -3.59 1.07 9.92
N SER A 43 -2.88 2.20 9.94
CA SER A 43 -3.39 3.50 9.52
C SER A 43 -2.48 4.20 8.52
N LEU A 44 -3.05 5.16 7.77
CA LEU A 44 -2.27 6.01 6.88
C LEU A 44 -1.25 6.86 7.66
N GLU A 45 -1.56 7.24 8.90
CA GLU A 45 -0.65 8.00 9.74
C GLU A 45 0.57 7.16 10.13
N ASP A 46 0.34 5.92 10.56
CA ASP A 46 1.42 4.98 10.91
C ASP A 46 2.28 4.66 9.70
N PHE A 47 1.63 4.42 8.56
CA PHE A 47 2.33 4.19 7.30
C PHE A 47 3.23 5.38 6.96
N LYS A 48 2.73 6.61 7.01
CA LYS A 48 3.54 7.81 6.70
C LYS A 48 4.71 8.03 7.66
N LYS A 49 4.57 7.65 8.94
CA LYS A 49 5.66 7.71 9.92
C LYS A 49 6.75 6.68 9.63
N ARG A 50 6.35 5.51 9.10
CA ARG A 50 7.20 4.33 8.95
C ARG A 50 7.61 4.05 7.51
N GLN A 51 7.08 4.76 6.52
CA GLN A 51 7.40 4.59 5.09
C GLN A 51 8.88 4.84 4.78
N SER A 52 9.61 5.52 5.67
CA SER A 52 11.06 5.71 5.55
C SER A 52 11.88 4.58 6.16
N GLU A 53 11.27 3.66 6.92
CA GLU A 53 11.92 2.45 7.44
C GLU A 53 12.26 1.51 6.28
N ASP A 54 13.47 0.94 6.31
CA ASP A 54 13.95 0.08 5.23
C ASP A 54 13.03 -1.13 5.03
N ALA A 55 12.55 -1.76 6.11
CA ALA A 55 11.59 -2.87 6.04
C ALA A 55 10.29 -2.52 5.30
N VAL A 56 9.79 -1.29 5.44
CA VAL A 56 8.56 -0.84 4.76
C VAL A 56 8.85 -0.50 3.30
N LYS A 57 10.00 0.09 3.00
CA LYS A 57 10.42 0.36 1.62
C LYS A 57 10.63 -0.93 0.84
N ASP A 58 11.34 -1.89 1.43
CA ASP A 58 11.62 -3.19 0.82
C ASP A 58 10.30 -3.90 0.50
N LEU A 59 9.36 -3.93 1.47
CA LEU A 59 8.02 -4.45 1.24
C LEU A 59 7.32 -3.76 0.07
N ILE A 60 7.26 -2.43 0.04
CA ILE A 60 6.60 -1.71 -1.06
C ILE A 60 7.27 -2.02 -2.40
N GLN A 61 8.60 -2.10 -2.44
CA GLN A 61 9.35 -2.40 -3.66
C GLN A 61 9.04 -3.80 -4.18
N GLU A 62 8.90 -4.80 -3.30
CA GLU A 62 8.47 -6.16 -3.68
C GLU A 62 7.12 -6.19 -4.41
N TYR A 63 6.22 -5.25 -4.12
CA TYR A 63 4.94 -5.14 -4.82
C TYR A 63 5.03 -4.31 -6.11
N LEU A 64 5.96 -3.35 -6.19
CA LEU A 64 6.19 -2.56 -7.40
C LEU A 64 6.95 -3.34 -8.49
N ASP A 65 7.77 -4.31 -8.10
CA ASP A 65 8.55 -5.13 -9.03
C ASP A 65 7.77 -6.32 -9.64
N ARG A 66 6.49 -6.48 -9.29
CA ARG A 66 5.61 -7.58 -9.76
C ARG A 66 4.98 -7.32 -11.13
#